data_AF-A0A816HA08-F1
#
_entry.id   AF-A0A816HA08-F1
#
_cell.length_a   1.000
_cell.length_b   1.000
_cell.length_c   1.000
_cell.angle_alpha   90.00
_cell.angle_beta   90.00
_cell.angle_gamma   90.00
#
_symmetry.space_group_name_H-M   'P 1'
#
loop_
_entity.id
_entity.type
_entity.pdbx_description
1 polymer ?
#
loop_
_entity_poly.entity_id
_entity_poly.type
_entity_poly.pdbx_seq_one_letter_code
_entity_poly.pdbx_strand_id
1 'polypeptide(L)'
;GLLTNPLWDLAREAKLPTRATQLDDVLQIFPANDDVSDVHQWFNDYIDFVREQTRGNSTNRSLGHYANVFVKNMNLNRKEQYAFYSYLNHVVENTEGAELNEIGAKSFLDLTSVYYGDELIFRDNGFMSLTNYLLKKISNIRFNQIVSKIIFHDQSVEVRTNTGQIYHAEYVLLTVPLGVLKRKLIEFSPPFYFV
;
A
#
# COMPACT_ATOMS: atom_id res chain seq x y z
N GLY A 1 19.99 13.60 -1.42
CA GLY A 1 19.76 12.56 -0.40
C GLY A 1 18.27 12.34 -0.27
N LEU A 2 17.83 11.08 -0.34
CA LEU A 2 16.46 10.58 -0.11
C LEU A 2 15.29 11.02 -1.03
N LEU A 3 15.44 11.99 -1.94
CA LEU A 3 14.32 12.51 -2.75
C LEU A 3 14.42 12.19 -4.25
N THR A 4 14.81 10.97 -4.62
CA THR A 4 14.60 10.48 -5.99
C THR A 4 13.82 9.18 -5.93
N ASN A 5 12.80 9.04 -6.79
CA ASN A 5 12.08 7.79 -6.96
C ASN A 5 13.06 6.76 -7.59
N PRO A 6 13.51 5.73 -6.86
CA PRO A 6 14.50 4.79 -7.39
C PRO A 6 13.98 4.01 -8.61
N LEU A 7 12.65 3.88 -8.75
CA LEU A 7 12.04 3.28 -9.94
C LEU A 7 12.20 4.17 -11.17
N TRP A 8 12.19 5.49 -11.00
CA TRP A 8 12.43 6.43 -12.10
C TRP A 8 13.88 6.35 -12.58
N ASP A 9 14.84 6.27 -11.65
CA ASP A 9 16.25 6.13 -12.01
C ASP A 9 16.49 4.82 -12.77
N LEU A 10 15.89 3.70 -12.32
CA LEU A 10 15.93 2.43 -13.05
C LEU A 10 15.24 2.51 -14.42
N ALA A 11 14.10 3.18 -14.54
CA ALA A 11 13.39 3.35 -15.81
C ALA A 11 14.24 4.12 -16.82
N ARG A 12 14.94 5.17 -16.38
CA ARG A 12 15.88 5.93 -17.22
C ARG A 12 17.09 5.10 -17.63
N GLU A 13 17.68 4.36 -16.70
CA GLU A 13 18.80 3.45 -16.98
C GLU A 13 18.41 2.41 -18.04
N ALA A 14 17.22 1.85 -17.91
CA ALA A 14 16.65 0.87 -18.82
C ALA A 14 16.10 1.46 -20.13
N LYS A 15 16.09 2.78 -20.27
CA LYS A 15 15.51 3.53 -21.40
C LYS A 15 14.06 3.12 -21.70
N LEU A 16 13.27 2.92 -20.65
CA LEU A 16 11.87 2.49 -20.79
C LEU A 16 10.98 3.65 -21.25
N PRO A 17 10.09 3.42 -22.25
CA PRO A 17 9.15 4.44 -22.67
C PRO A 17 8.05 4.63 -21.63
N THR A 18 7.86 5.89 -21.23
CA THR A 18 6.78 6.32 -20.34
C THR A 18 5.88 7.34 -21.02
N ARG A 19 4.69 7.53 -20.46
CA ARG A 19 3.77 8.61 -20.84
C ARG A 19 3.16 9.20 -19.57
N ALA A 20 3.10 10.52 -19.48
CA ALA A 20 2.40 11.18 -18.37
C ALA A 20 0.89 10.91 -18.45
N THR A 21 0.27 10.72 -17.30
CA THR A 21 -1.19 10.78 -17.17
C THR A 21 -1.62 12.24 -17.20
N GLN A 22 -2.78 12.52 -17.80
CA GLN A 22 -3.44 13.81 -17.63
C GLN A 22 -4.39 13.66 -16.46
N LEU A 23 -4.18 14.44 -15.40
CA LEU A 23 -5.00 14.43 -14.19
C LEU A 23 -6.34 15.18 -14.36
N ASP A 24 -6.76 15.44 -15.59
CA ASP A 24 -7.91 16.32 -15.88
C ASP A 24 -9.27 15.60 -15.84
N ASP A 25 -9.31 14.28 -15.66
CA ASP A 25 -10.55 13.55 -15.48
C ASP A 25 -10.82 13.33 -13.99
N VAL A 26 -11.50 14.29 -13.35
CA VAL A 26 -12.23 14.03 -12.11
C VAL A 26 -13.26 12.96 -12.46
N LEU A 27 -12.97 11.70 -12.11
CA LEU A 27 -13.94 10.63 -12.13
C LEU A 27 -15.19 11.14 -11.39
N GLN A 28 -16.27 11.37 -12.13
CA GLN A 28 -17.59 11.55 -11.53
C GLN A 28 -17.97 10.21 -10.90
N ILE A 29 -17.69 10.07 -9.60
CA ILE A 29 -18.08 8.92 -8.78
C ILE A 29 -19.61 8.94 -8.54
N PHE A 30 -20.30 10.00 -8.98
CA PHE A 30 -21.74 10.21 -8.84
C PHE A 30 -22.47 10.17 -10.19
N PRO A 31 -23.74 9.73 -10.23
CA PRO A 31 -24.58 9.89 -11.41
C PRO A 31 -24.64 11.37 -11.81
N ALA A 32 -24.54 11.66 -13.10
CA ALA A 32 -24.40 13.02 -13.68
C ALA A 32 -25.47 14.07 -13.28
N ASN A 33 -26.49 13.69 -12.51
CA ASN A 33 -27.60 14.54 -12.09
C ASN A 33 -27.59 14.89 -10.58
N ASP A 34 -26.64 14.37 -9.80
CA ASP A 34 -26.51 14.69 -8.38
C ASP A 34 -25.41 15.75 -8.18
N ASP A 35 -25.83 17.00 -8.00
CA ASP A 35 -24.97 18.08 -7.52
C ASP A 35 -24.60 17.81 -6.05
N VAL A 36 -23.48 17.12 -5.84
CA VAL A 36 -22.86 16.95 -4.52
C VAL A 36 -21.48 17.62 -4.52
N SER A 37 -21.47 18.87 -4.97
CA SER A 37 -20.28 19.74 -5.05
C SER A 37 -19.49 19.83 -3.73
N ASP A 38 -20.16 19.63 -2.60
CA ASP A 38 -19.55 19.76 -1.27
C ASP A 38 -18.73 18.54 -0.81
N VAL A 39 -18.80 17.39 -1.49
CA VAL A 39 -18.16 16.13 -1.02
C VAL A 39 -16.64 16.28 -0.83
N HIS A 40 -15.98 16.98 -1.74
CA HIS A 40 -14.55 17.27 -1.60
C HIS A 40 -14.25 18.10 -0.36
N GLN A 41 -15.11 19.08 -0.04
CA GLN A 41 -14.96 19.89 1.16
C GLN A 41 -15.23 19.05 2.42
N TRP A 42 -16.28 18.22 2.43
CA TRP A 42 -16.56 17.32 3.54
C TRP A 42 -15.41 16.35 3.81
N PHE A 43 -14.74 15.86 2.77
CA PHE A 43 -13.54 15.03 2.94
C PHE A 43 -12.41 15.80 3.63
N ASN A 44 -12.12 17.03 3.20
CA ASN A 44 -11.10 17.86 3.83
C ASN A 44 -11.44 18.14 5.29
N ASP A 45 -12.68 18.54 5.57
CA ASP A 45 -13.18 18.80 6.93
C ASP A 45 -13.11 17.52 7.80
N TYR A 46 -13.42 16.36 7.21
CA TYR A 46 -13.31 15.08 7.87
C TYR A 46 -11.86 14.73 8.24
N ILE A 47 -10.91 14.93 7.32
CA ILE A 47 -9.48 14.68 7.59
C ILE A 47 -8.98 15.62 8.69
N ASP A 48 -9.38 16.89 8.66
CA ASP A 48 -9.04 17.84 9.73
C ASP A 48 -9.65 17.44 11.06
N PHE A 49 -10.92 17.03 11.08
CA PHE A 49 -11.60 16.48 12.25
C PHE A 49 -10.86 15.26 12.81
N VAL A 50 -10.50 14.27 11.97
CA VAL A 50 -9.75 13.08 12.40
C VAL A 50 -8.40 13.49 13.00
N ARG A 51 -7.71 14.46 12.38
CA ARG A 51 -6.42 14.96 12.89
C ARG A 51 -6.59 15.59 14.27
N GLU A 52 -7.63 16.36 14.49
CA GLU A 52 -7.94 16.93 15.81
C GLU A 52 -8.27 15.85 16.85
N GLN A 53 -9.09 14.86 16.51
CA GLN A 53 -9.48 13.79 17.43
C GLN A 53 -8.32 12.84 17.80
N THR A 54 -7.33 12.71 16.92
CA THR A 54 -6.17 11.83 17.12
C THR A 54 -4.95 12.54 17.72
N ARG A 55 -4.92 13.88 17.74
CA ARG A 55 -3.85 14.68 18.37
C ARG A 55 -3.73 14.36 19.85
N GLY A 56 -2.57 13.84 20.27
CA GLY A 56 -2.27 13.54 21.67
C GLY A 56 -3.03 12.35 22.27
N ASN A 57 -3.86 11.66 21.48
CA ASN A 57 -4.59 10.48 21.91
C ASN A 57 -3.84 9.21 21.52
N SER A 58 -3.57 8.32 22.49
CA SER A 58 -2.92 7.03 22.24
C SER A 58 -3.87 5.95 21.73
N THR A 59 -5.18 6.20 21.75
CA THR A 59 -6.19 5.22 21.32
C THR A 59 -6.31 5.24 19.79
N ASN A 60 -5.84 4.18 19.14
CA ASN A 60 -6.01 4.02 17.70
C ASN A 60 -7.42 3.49 17.39
N ARG A 61 -8.31 4.36 16.91
CA ARG A 61 -9.61 3.99 16.34
C ARG A 61 -9.53 3.99 14.81
N SER A 62 -10.46 3.31 14.17
CA SER A 62 -10.52 3.25 12.72
C SER A 62 -11.00 4.56 12.10
N LEU A 63 -10.68 4.79 10.81
CA LEU A 63 -11.29 5.88 10.04
C LEU A 63 -12.82 5.75 10.02
N GLY A 64 -13.34 4.53 9.84
CA GLY A 64 -14.79 4.27 9.83
C GLY A 64 -15.48 4.67 11.13
N HIS A 65 -14.81 4.57 12.28
CA HIS A 65 -15.34 5.10 13.53
C HIS A 65 -15.54 6.62 13.45
N TYR A 66 -14.52 7.36 13.02
CA TYR A 66 -14.60 8.82 12.94
C TYR A 66 -15.52 9.29 11.84
N ALA A 67 -15.63 8.58 10.71
CA ALA A 67 -16.59 8.88 9.66
C ALA A 67 -18.03 8.84 10.20
N ASN A 68 -18.36 7.82 10.99
CA ASN A 68 -19.67 7.71 11.64
C ASN A 68 -19.96 8.86 12.65
N VAL A 69 -18.94 9.38 13.32
CA VAL A 69 -19.08 10.54 14.21
C VAL A 69 -19.24 11.82 13.38
N PHE A 70 -18.45 11.98 12.33
CA PHE A 70 -18.45 13.15 11.45
C PHE A 70 -19.81 13.34 10.77
N VAL A 71 -20.38 12.30 10.14
CA VAL A 71 -21.69 12.40 9.46
C VAL A 71 -22.81 12.79 10.42
N LYS A 72 -22.72 12.37 11.68
CA LYS A 72 -23.68 12.75 12.74
C LYS A 72 -23.51 14.21 13.15
N ASN A 73 -22.28 14.66 13.35
CA ASN A 73 -21.99 16.05 13.73
C ASN A 73 -22.42 17.05 12.64
N MET A 74 -22.23 16.67 11.37
CA MET A 74 -22.63 17.48 10.22
C MET A 74 -24.14 17.40 9.91
N ASN A 75 -24.88 16.52 10.58
CA ASN A 75 -26.30 16.23 10.30
C ASN A 75 -26.57 15.87 8.83
N LEU A 76 -25.66 15.12 8.19
CA LEU A 76 -25.82 14.74 6.78
C LEU A 76 -27.06 13.85 6.59
N ASN A 77 -27.87 14.17 5.57
CA ASN A 77 -29.01 13.36 5.18
C ASN A 77 -28.56 12.07 4.46
N ARG A 78 -29.51 11.17 4.16
CA ARG A 78 -29.19 9.86 3.57
C ARG A 78 -28.44 9.94 2.23
N LYS A 79 -28.80 10.90 1.37
CA LYS A 79 -28.15 11.08 0.06
C LYS A 79 -26.72 11.60 0.24
N GLU A 80 -26.52 12.54 1.15
CA GLU A 80 -25.21 13.12 1.48
C GLU A 80 -24.29 12.10 2.13
N GLN A 81 -24.80 11.30 3.07
CA GLN A 81 -24.04 10.20 3.67
C GLN A 81 -23.58 9.19 2.62
N TYR A 82 -24.48 8.79 1.71
CA TYR A 82 -24.12 7.90 0.61
C TYR A 82 -23.00 8.50 -0.24
N ALA A 83 -23.12 9.78 -0.62
CA ALA A 83 -22.12 10.46 -1.42
C ALA A 83 -20.76 10.54 -0.71
N PHE A 84 -20.77 10.90 0.58
CA PHE A 84 -19.57 10.98 1.41
C PHE A 84 -18.88 9.61 1.56
N TYR A 85 -19.63 8.55 1.86
CA TYR A 85 -19.05 7.20 1.97
C TYR A 85 -18.56 6.65 0.62
N SER A 86 -19.25 6.91 -0.49
CA SER A 86 -18.76 6.55 -1.83
C SER A 86 -17.45 7.26 -2.17
N TYR A 87 -17.31 8.52 -1.75
CA TYR A 87 -16.07 9.26 -1.93
C TYR A 87 -14.94 8.70 -1.06
N LEU A 88 -15.20 8.42 0.23
CA LEU A 88 -14.23 7.76 1.10
C LEU A 88 -13.80 6.39 0.57
N ASN A 89 -14.73 5.60 0.02
CA ASN A 89 -14.39 4.34 -0.65
C ASN A 89 -13.41 4.59 -1.81
N HIS A 90 -13.67 5.59 -2.64
CA HIS A 90 -12.83 5.88 -3.79
C HIS A 90 -11.43 6.40 -3.41
N VAL A 91 -11.34 7.38 -2.51
CA VAL A 91 -10.07 8.07 -2.22
C VAL A 91 -9.26 7.39 -1.13
N VAL A 92 -9.91 6.65 -0.22
CA VAL A 92 -9.26 5.95 0.90
C VAL A 92 -9.25 4.45 0.67
N GLU A 93 -10.41 3.78 0.66
CA GLU A 93 -10.45 2.31 0.69
C GLU A 93 -9.80 1.66 -0.55
N ASN A 94 -10.02 2.23 -1.75
CA ASN A 94 -9.38 1.74 -2.97
C ASN A 94 -7.88 1.97 -2.98
N THR A 95 -7.41 3.09 -2.42
CA THR A 95 -5.98 3.42 -2.36
C THR A 95 -5.24 2.55 -1.33
N GLU A 96 -5.84 2.39 -0.15
CA GLU A 96 -5.27 1.64 0.96
C GLU A 96 -5.49 0.11 0.83
N GLY A 97 -6.46 -0.30 0.02
CA GLY A 97 -6.82 -1.71 -0.18
C GLY A 97 -7.46 -2.37 1.06
N ALA A 98 -8.14 -1.59 1.90
CA ALA A 98 -8.79 -2.05 3.13
C ALA A 98 -10.07 -1.24 3.43
N GLU A 99 -11.00 -1.81 4.19
CA GLU A 99 -12.20 -1.08 4.61
C GLU A 99 -11.87 0.01 5.64
N LEU A 100 -12.66 1.09 5.68
CA LEU A 100 -12.50 2.19 6.62
C LEU A 100 -12.44 1.72 8.07
N ASN A 101 -13.14 0.63 8.41
CA ASN A 101 -13.16 0.08 9.76
C ASN A 101 -11.89 -0.69 10.15
N GLU A 102 -11.05 -1.05 9.18
CA GLU A 102 -9.79 -1.76 9.37
C GLU A 102 -8.58 -0.81 9.34
N ILE A 103 -8.74 0.39 8.78
CA ILE A 103 -7.68 1.39 8.68
C ILE A 103 -7.60 2.21 9.97
N GLY A 104 -6.49 2.11 10.69
CA GLY A 104 -6.21 2.91 11.87
C GLY A 104 -6.02 4.39 11.54
N ALA A 105 -6.84 5.27 12.12
CA ALA A 105 -6.91 6.68 11.76
C ALA A 105 -5.60 7.43 12.00
N LYS A 106 -4.92 7.16 13.13
CA LYS A 106 -3.63 7.81 13.42
C LYS A 106 -2.56 7.36 12.43
N SER A 107 -2.47 6.06 12.17
CA SER A 107 -1.49 5.50 11.23
C SER A 107 -1.66 6.05 9.82
N PHE A 108 -2.91 6.21 9.37
CA PHE A 108 -3.21 6.81 8.07
C PHE A 108 -2.67 8.23 7.94
N LEU A 109 -2.79 9.06 8.99
CA LEU A 109 -2.26 10.43 8.99
C LEU A 109 -0.72 10.50 9.08
N ASP A 110 -0.09 9.53 9.74
CA ASP A 110 1.37 9.48 9.93
C ASP A 110 2.11 8.99 8.67
N LEU A 111 1.46 8.20 7.81
CA LEU A 111 2.04 7.59 6.61
C LEU A 111 1.86 8.49 5.38
N THR A 112 2.56 9.63 5.31
CA THR A 112 2.59 10.42 4.07
C THR A 112 4.01 10.45 3.48
N SER A 113 4.16 9.82 2.32
CA SER A 113 5.34 9.99 1.46
C SER A 113 4.88 10.73 0.22
N VAL A 114 5.44 11.93 -0.01
CA VAL A 114 5.13 12.74 -1.19
C VAL A 114 6.24 12.54 -2.22
N TYR A 115 5.87 12.02 -3.39
CA TYR A 115 6.74 12.01 -4.56
C TYR A 115 6.31 13.16 -5.48
N TYR A 116 7.29 13.94 -5.94
CA TYR A 116 7.05 15.08 -6.82
C TYR A 116 7.30 14.69 -8.29
N GLY A 117 6.57 15.34 -9.21
CA GLY A 117 6.68 15.15 -10.66
C GLY A 117 5.44 14.50 -11.27
N ASP A 118 5.47 14.32 -12.58
CA ASP A 118 4.36 13.74 -13.32
C ASP A 118 4.13 12.28 -12.90
N GLU A 119 2.85 11.89 -12.81
CA GLU A 119 2.48 10.48 -12.74
C GLU A 119 2.65 9.84 -14.11
N LEU A 120 3.46 8.79 -14.19
CA LEU A 120 3.85 8.18 -15.45
C LEU A 120 3.33 6.75 -15.56
N ILE A 121 2.81 6.39 -16.73
CA ILE A 121 2.50 5.02 -17.11
C ILE A 121 3.61 4.46 -18.01
N PHE A 122 3.96 3.19 -17.81
CA PHE A 122 4.82 2.44 -18.73
C PHE A 122 4.00 1.96 -19.93
N ARG A 123 4.45 2.27 -21.16
CA ARG A 123 3.62 2.13 -22.36
C ARG A 123 3.43 0.70 -22.87
N ASP A 124 4.43 -0.16 -22.71
CA ASP A 124 4.45 -1.46 -23.39
C ASP A 124 3.89 -2.57 -22.50
N ASN A 125 4.66 -3.01 -21.50
CA ASN A 125 4.32 -4.13 -20.61
C ASN A 125 4.09 -3.66 -19.15
N GLY A 126 3.73 -2.40 -18.95
CA GLY A 126 3.57 -1.85 -17.60
C GLY A 126 4.85 -1.98 -16.76
N PHE A 127 4.70 -2.25 -15.46
CA PHE A 127 5.82 -2.50 -14.56
C PHE A 127 6.64 -3.76 -14.89
N MET A 128 6.12 -4.69 -15.71
CA MET A 128 6.90 -5.86 -16.13
C MET A 128 8.13 -5.47 -16.97
N SER A 129 8.09 -4.32 -17.65
CA SER A 129 9.28 -3.80 -18.36
C SER A 129 10.46 -3.59 -17.41
N LEU A 130 10.20 -3.15 -16.17
CA LEU A 130 11.23 -2.93 -15.16
C LEU A 130 11.75 -4.25 -14.59
N THR A 131 10.85 -5.19 -14.27
CA THR A 131 11.26 -6.50 -13.76
C THR A 131 12.06 -7.27 -14.81
N ASN A 132 11.64 -7.26 -16.08
CA ASN A 132 12.39 -7.88 -17.18
C ASN A 132 13.79 -7.26 -17.36
N TYR A 133 13.93 -5.96 -17.13
CA TYR A 133 15.24 -5.31 -17.15
C TYR A 133 16.12 -5.78 -16.00
N LEU A 134 15.59 -5.82 -14.77
CA LEU A 134 16.33 -6.28 -13.58
C LEU A 134 16.74 -7.75 -13.69
N LEU A 135 15.89 -8.61 -14.28
CA LEU A 135 16.19 -10.02 -14.50
C LEU A 135 17.44 -10.24 -15.38
N LYS A 136 17.79 -9.30 -16.27
CA LYS A 136 19.03 -9.39 -17.07
C LYS A 136 20.29 -9.24 -16.21
N LYS A 137 20.18 -8.62 -15.03
CA LYS A 137 21.28 -8.38 -14.09
C LYS A 137 21.44 -9.50 -13.06
N ILE A 138 20.50 -10.46 -12.98
CA ILE A 138 20.48 -11.53 -11.98
C ILE A 138 20.59 -12.88 -12.69
N SER A 139 21.69 -13.60 -12.48
CA SER A 139 21.97 -14.86 -13.19
C SER A 139 21.44 -16.11 -12.48
N ASN A 140 21.11 -16.03 -11.19
CA ASN A 140 20.75 -17.21 -10.38
C ASN A 140 19.38 -17.04 -9.73
N ILE A 141 18.32 -17.30 -10.51
CA ILE A 141 16.94 -17.29 -10.02
C ILE A 141 16.39 -18.71 -10.12
N ARG A 142 15.80 -19.19 -9.02
CA ARG A 142 15.22 -20.53 -8.93
C ARG A 142 13.70 -20.41 -8.81
N PHE A 143 13.01 -20.70 -9.90
CA PHE A 143 11.55 -20.77 -9.91
C PHE A 143 11.05 -22.09 -9.33
N ASN A 144 9.78 -22.12 -8.94
CA ASN A 144 9.13 -23.30 -8.34
C ASN A 144 9.83 -23.81 -7.08
N GLN A 145 10.49 -22.91 -6.34
CA GLN A 145 11.12 -23.19 -5.05
C GLN A 145 10.34 -22.47 -3.95
N ILE A 146 9.29 -23.11 -3.42
CA ILE A 146 8.51 -22.54 -2.32
C ILE A 146 9.28 -22.79 -1.02
N VAL A 147 9.83 -21.72 -0.44
CA VAL A 147 10.49 -21.78 0.88
C VAL A 147 9.45 -22.14 1.94
N SER A 148 9.75 -23.15 2.75
CA SER A 148 8.89 -23.64 3.83
C SER A 148 9.52 -23.49 5.22
N LYS A 149 10.85 -23.44 5.32
CA LYS A 149 11.56 -23.27 6.59
C LYS A 149 12.86 -22.49 6.44
N ILE A 150 13.17 -21.66 7.42
CA ILE A 150 14.42 -20.92 7.55
C ILE A 150 15.01 -21.21 8.93
N ILE A 151 16.25 -21.69 8.95
CA ILE A 151 16.99 -22.03 10.17
C ILE A 151 18.20 -21.12 10.26
N PHE A 152 18.32 -20.37 11.34
CA PHE A 152 19.46 -19.53 11.64
C PHE A 152 20.41 -20.30 12.57
N HIS A 153 21.68 -20.35 12.17
CA HIS A 153 22.79 -20.83 12.97
C HIS A 153 23.69 -19.64 13.34
N ASP A 154 24.71 -19.89 14.17
CA ASP A 154 25.60 -18.83 14.65
C ASP A 154 26.33 -18.07 13.52
N GLN A 155 26.62 -18.75 12.39
CA GLN A 155 27.39 -18.21 11.27
C GLN A 155 26.78 -18.50 9.90
N SER A 156 25.58 -19.06 9.84
CA SER A 156 24.94 -19.43 8.58
C SER A 156 23.42 -19.48 8.69
N VAL A 157 22.77 -19.53 7.53
CA VAL A 157 21.35 -19.72 7.38
C VAL A 157 21.11 -20.90 6.45
N GLU A 158 20.22 -21.79 6.86
CA GLU A 158 19.70 -22.88 6.06
C GLU A 158 18.26 -22.59 5.62
N VAL A 159 18.01 -22.63 4.31
CA VAL A 159 16.69 -22.41 3.71
C VAL A 159 16.21 -23.73 3.11
N ARG A 160 15.06 -24.22 3.58
CA ARG A 160 14.41 -25.42 3.05
C ARG A 160 13.20 -25.07 2.22
N THR A 161 13.01 -25.80 1.14
CA THR A 161 11.79 -25.73 0.32
C THR A 161 10.80 -26.82 0.69
N ASN A 162 9.55 -26.67 0.23
CA ASN A 162 8.52 -27.69 0.35
C ASN A 162 8.84 -28.99 -0.41
N THR A 163 9.75 -28.95 -1.38
CA THR A 163 10.24 -30.12 -2.13
C THR A 163 11.43 -30.81 -1.44
N GLY A 164 11.87 -30.32 -0.29
CA GLY A 164 13.01 -30.87 0.46
C GLY A 164 14.38 -30.37 -0.01
N GLN A 165 14.45 -29.44 -0.97
CA GLN A 165 15.71 -28.82 -1.38
C GLN A 165 16.23 -27.93 -0.24
N ILE A 166 17.54 -27.99 -0.01
CA ILE A 166 18.23 -27.21 1.02
C ILE A 166 19.21 -26.26 0.34
N TYR A 167 19.24 -25.02 0.80
CA TYR A 167 20.20 -23.99 0.42
C TYR A 167 20.90 -23.46 1.67
N HIS A 168 22.21 -23.19 1.58
CA HIS A 168 23.01 -22.61 2.64
C HIS A 168 23.58 -21.26 2.21
N ALA A 169 23.57 -20.28 3.12
CA ALA A 169 24.16 -18.96 2.92
C ALA A 169 24.62 -18.38 4.25
N GLU A 170 25.40 -17.31 4.22
CA GLU A 170 25.74 -16.54 5.44
C GLU A 170 24.56 -15.68 5.92
N TYR A 171 23.73 -15.22 4.98
CA TYR A 171 22.60 -14.33 5.24
C TYR A 171 21.39 -14.68 4.37
N VAL A 172 20.20 -14.29 4.82
CA VAL A 172 18.95 -14.37 4.05
C VAL A 172 18.25 -13.02 4.04
N LEU A 173 17.82 -12.58 2.86
CA LEU A 173 16.92 -11.44 2.70
C LEU A 173 15.53 -11.96 2.36
N LEU A 174 14.56 -11.66 3.22
CA LEU A 174 13.18 -12.13 3.05
C LEU A 174 12.29 -11.02 2.54
N THR A 175 11.78 -11.17 1.31
CA THR A 175 10.89 -10.19 0.65
C THR A 175 9.52 -10.77 0.32
N VAL A 176 9.03 -11.69 1.17
CA VAL A 176 7.71 -12.31 0.95
C VAL A 176 6.58 -11.35 1.34
N PRO A 177 5.38 -11.47 0.73
CA PRO A 177 4.24 -10.64 1.11
C PRO A 177 3.87 -10.79 2.58
N LEU A 178 3.40 -9.70 3.21
CA LEU A 178 2.96 -9.70 4.61
C LEU A 178 1.93 -10.80 4.93
N GLY A 179 1.03 -11.09 3.98
CA GLY A 179 0.04 -12.16 4.12
C GLY A 179 0.65 -13.56 4.28
N VAL A 180 1.82 -13.83 3.69
CA VAL A 180 2.56 -15.09 3.85
C VAL A 180 3.06 -15.24 5.29
N LEU A 181 3.58 -14.14 5.85
CA LEU A 181 4.08 -14.08 7.23
C LEU A 181 2.95 -14.24 8.25
N LYS A 182 1.84 -13.51 8.07
CA LYS A 182 0.65 -13.61 8.95
C LYS A 182 0.05 -15.02 8.96
N ARG A 183 0.08 -15.72 7.82
CA ARG A 183 -0.40 -17.12 7.71
C ARG A 183 0.61 -18.15 8.21
N LYS A 184 1.80 -17.74 8.65
CA LYS A 184 2.87 -18.62 9.16
C LYS A 184 3.23 -19.76 8.19
N LEU A 185 3.28 -19.45 6.89
CA LEU A 185 3.59 -20.45 5.84
C LEU A 185 5.08 -20.80 5.77
N ILE A 186 5.93 -20.03 6.44
CA ILE A 186 7.37 -20.27 6.58
C ILE A 186 7.65 -20.48 8.07
N GLU A 187 8.23 -21.62 8.41
CA GLU A 187 8.71 -21.89 9.76
C GLU A 187 10.07 -21.21 9.97
N PHE A 188 10.25 -20.55 11.11
CA PHE A 188 11.52 -19.94 11.50
C PHE A 188 12.10 -20.68 12.72
N SER A 189 13.40 -20.97 12.69
CA SER A 189 14.12 -21.60 13.80
C SER A 189 15.43 -20.82 14.08
N PRO A 190 15.58 -20.14 15.23
CA PRO A 190 14.58 -20.00 16.29
C PRO A 190 13.32 -19.25 15.82
N PRO A 191 12.19 -19.38 16.53
CA PRO A 191 10.94 -18.72 16.14
C PRO A 191 11.10 -17.20 16.08
N PHE A 192 10.59 -16.60 15.02
CA PHE A 192 10.46 -15.15 14.89
C PHE A 192 9.05 -14.72 15.34
N TYR A 193 8.97 -13.80 16.29
CA TYR A 193 7.70 -13.24 16.75
C TYR A 193 7.55 -11.81 16.20
N PHE A 194 6.52 -11.56 15.41
CA PHE A 194 6.09 -10.20 15.08
C PHE A 194 5.51 -9.59 16.35
N VAL A 195 6.12 -8.51 16.85
CA VAL A 195 5.55 -7.66 17.89
C VAL A 195 4.66 -6.62 17.24
#